data_AF-A0A7V9LPW0-F1
#
_entry.id   AF-A0A7V9LPW0-F1
#
_cell.length_a   1.000
_cell.length_b   1.000
_cell.length_c   1.000
_cell.angle_alpha   90.00
_cell.angle_beta   90.00
_cell.angle_gamma   90.00
#
_symmetry.space_group_name_H-M   'P 1'
#
loop_
_entity.id
_entity.type
_entity.pdbx_description
1 polymer ?
#
loop_
_entity_poly.entity_id
_entity_poly.type
_entity_poly.pdbx_seq_one_letter_code
_entity_poly.pdbx_strand_id
1 'polypeptide(L)'
;MDVRCPTHPAEFPGLSPAELRRRFLVEELFVDGEVRFALSQQDRLVVGGAVPAGGTLTLDAPDELRAEHLCDRRELGVVCLSGPGTVHADGEDFAMVEEDILYLGRGTERIALSGAGAVFYLVSAPAHERHPT
;
A
#
# COMPACT_ATOMS: atom_id res chain seq x y z
N MET A 1 11.15 -3.78 -2.80
CA MET A 1 9.83 -4.18 -2.28
C MET A 1 9.84 -5.67 -1.94
N ASP A 2 9.07 -6.13 -0.95
CA ASP A 2 8.92 -7.57 -0.67
C ASP A 2 8.02 -8.21 -1.74
N VAL A 3 8.52 -9.16 -2.54
CA VAL A 3 7.75 -9.78 -3.63
C VAL A 3 7.36 -11.21 -3.28
N ARG A 4 6.06 -11.48 -3.27
CA ARG A 4 5.47 -12.78 -2.96
C ARG A 4 4.98 -13.48 -4.23
N CYS A 5 5.60 -14.62 -4.55
CA CYS A 5 5.22 -15.46 -5.69
C CYS A 5 3.94 -16.26 -5.40
N PRO A 6 3.13 -16.57 -6.42
CA PRO A 6 1.97 -17.41 -6.23
C PRO A 6 2.44 -18.84 -5.90
N THR A 7 1.65 -19.54 -5.10
CA THR A 7 1.94 -20.94 -4.71
C THR A 7 0.93 -21.84 -5.38
N HIS A 8 1.40 -22.82 -6.15
CA HIS A 8 0.51 -23.81 -6.73
C HIS A 8 -0.17 -24.61 -5.59
N PRO A 9 -1.48 -24.89 -5.64
CA PRO A 9 -2.17 -25.60 -4.55
C PRO A 9 -1.55 -26.95 -4.19
N ALA A 10 -0.96 -27.66 -5.17
CA ALA A 10 -0.27 -28.92 -4.93
C ALA A 10 1.04 -28.80 -4.11
N GLU A 11 1.67 -27.63 -4.07
CA GLU A 11 2.86 -27.39 -3.23
C GLU A 11 2.49 -27.17 -1.76
N PHE A 12 1.30 -26.61 -1.51
CA PHE A 12 0.88 -26.14 -0.18
C PHE A 12 0.99 -27.21 0.92
N PRO A 13 0.55 -28.47 0.71
CA PRO A 13 0.65 -29.51 1.74
C PRO A 13 2.09 -29.87 2.14
N GLY A 14 3.08 -29.57 1.29
CA GLY A 14 4.50 -29.91 1.52
C GLY A 14 5.30 -28.81 2.24
N LEU A 15 4.69 -27.66 2.52
CA LEU A 15 5.39 -26.52 3.11
C LEU A 15 5.56 -26.69 4.62
N SER A 16 6.77 -26.45 5.11
CA SER A 16 7.03 -26.32 6.54
C SER A 16 6.38 -25.03 7.11
N PRO A 17 6.16 -24.95 8.44
CA PRO A 17 5.63 -23.74 9.07
C PRO A 17 6.43 -22.47 8.75
N ALA A 18 7.77 -22.57 8.67
CA ALA A 18 8.63 -21.46 8.32
C ALA A 18 8.44 -21.00 6.86
N GLU A 19 8.23 -21.95 5.94
CA GLU A 19 7.97 -21.64 4.53
C GLU A 19 6.59 -21.03 4.33
N LEU A 20 5.58 -21.48 5.07
CA LEU A 20 4.25 -20.88 5.08
C LEU A 20 4.33 -19.40 5.49
N ARG A 21 5.04 -19.08 6.58
CA ARG A 21 5.25 -17.68 7.01
C ARG A 21 5.97 -16.87 5.94
N ARG A 22 7.09 -17.40 5.43
CA ARG A 22 7.87 -16.71 4.38
C ARG A 22 7.06 -16.43 3.12
N ARG A 23 6.12 -17.30 2.74
CA ARG A 23 5.29 -17.11 1.54
C ARG A 23 4.09 -16.19 1.80
N PHE A 24 3.39 -16.36 2.92
CA PHE A 24 2.06 -15.79 3.11
C PHE A 24 1.93 -14.73 4.21
N LEU A 25 2.94 -14.57 5.08
CA LEU A 25 2.90 -13.57 6.16
C LEU A 25 3.84 -12.40 5.85
N VAL A 26 3.32 -11.18 5.96
CA VAL A 26 4.12 -9.94 5.94
C VAL A 26 4.26 -9.48 7.40
N GLU A 27 5.46 -9.53 7.96
CA GLU A 27 5.67 -9.34 9.41
C GLU A 27 5.80 -7.88 9.82
N GLU A 28 6.46 -7.06 8.99
CA GLU A 28 6.82 -5.68 9.35
C GLU A 28 6.21 -4.68 8.35
N LEU A 29 4.88 -4.69 8.23
CA LEU A 29 4.18 -3.80 7.29
C LEU A 29 4.06 -2.36 7.81
N PHE A 30 3.99 -2.18 9.13
CA PHE A 30 3.81 -0.89 9.79
C PHE A 30 5.06 -0.56 10.62
N VAL A 31 5.86 0.38 10.14
CA VAL A 31 7.10 0.83 10.79
C VAL A 31 7.13 2.35 10.81
N ASP A 32 7.37 2.92 11.99
CA ASP A 32 7.40 4.35 12.22
C ASP A 32 8.36 5.07 11.26
N GLY A 33 7.88 6.12 10.61
CA GLY A 33 8.63 6.92 9.66
C GLY A 33 8.85 6.26 8.30
N GLU A 34 8.21 5.13 8.00
CA GLU A 34 8.42 4.39 6.75
C GLU A 34 7.11 4.11 5.99
N VAL A 35 7.26 3.98 4.67
CA VAL A 35 6.29 3.33 3.79
C VAL A 35 6.88 1.98 3.42
N ARG A 36 6.14 0.90 3.67
CA ARG A 36 6.54 -0.46 3.29
C ARG A 36 5.49 -1.07 2.39
N PHE A 37 5.97 -1.72 1.34
CA PHE A 37 5.13 -2.42 0.37
C PHE A 37 5.52 -3.89 0.27
N ALA A 38 4.50 -4.72 0.07
CA ALA A 38 4.63 -6.09 -0.42
C ALA A 38 3.79 -6.28 -1.69
N LEU A 39 4.41 -6.81 -2.74
CA LEU A 39 3.76 -7.15 -3.99
C LEU A 39 3.42 -8.64 -4.01
N SER A 40 2.14 -8.96 -3.99
CA SER A 40 1.64 -10.29 -4.35
C SER A 40 1.62 -10.41 -5.86
N GLN A 41 2.27 -11.41 -6.43
CA GLN A 41 2.14 -11.75 -7.85
C GLN A 41 0.75 -12.32 -8.19
N GLN A 42 -0.01 -12.73 -7.18
CA GLN A 42 -1.42 -13.07 -7.38
C GLN A 42 -2.21 -11.77 -7.57
N ASP A 43 -2.77 -11.61 -8.77
CA ASP A 43 -3.43 -10.40 -9.28
C ASP A 43 -2.58 -9.11 -9.24
N ARG A 44 -1.27 -9.24 -9.00
CA ARG A 44 -0.34 -8.11 -8.84
C ARG A 44 -0.79 -7.12 -7.76
N LEU A 45 -1.49 -7.57 -6.72
CA LEU A 45 -1.88 -6.69 -5.61
C LEU A 45 -0.65 -6.19 -4.86
N VAL A 46 -0.59 -4.89 -4.63
CA VAL A 46 0.38 -4.27 -3.72
C VAL A 46 -0.35 -3.96 -2.43
N VAL A 47 0.12 -4.52 -1.32
CA VAL A 47 -0.31 -4.15 0.02
C VAL A 47 0.79 -3.35 0.69
N GLY A 48 0.41 -2.37 1.50
CA GLY A 48 1.38 -1.50 2.14
C GLY A 48 0.93 -1.00 3.50
N GLY A 49 1.90 -0.55 4.27
CA GLY A 49 1.68 0.21 5.49
C GLY A 49 2.51 1.49 5.43
N ALA A 50 1.92 2.59 5.91
CA ALA A 50 2.60 3.86 6.06
C ALA A 50 2.32 4.42 7.45
N VAL A 51 3.36 4.68 8.22
CA VAL A 51 3.25 5.25 9.57
C VAL A 51 4.06 6.55 9.61
N PRO A 52 3.43 7.72 9.40
CA PRO A 52 4.21 8.96 9.26
C PRO A 52 4.96 9.39 10.52
N ALA A 53 4.51 8.96 11.71
CA ALA A 53 5.18 9.21 13.00
C ALA A 53 5.53 10.71 13.22
N GLY A 54 4.65 11.60 12.76
CA GLY A 54 4.80 13.05 12.86
C GLY A 54 5.55 13.72 11.70
N GLY A 55 6.11 12.92 10.78
CA GLY A 55 6.64 13.39 9.50
C GLY A 55 5.62 13.33 8.36
N THR A 56 6.13 13.55 7.16
CA THR A 56 5.41 13.36 5.89
C THR A 56 6.10 12.28 5.09
N LEU A 57 5.33 11.30 4.63
CA LEU A 57 5.81 10.18 3.82
C LEU A 57 5.22 10.26 2.41
N THR A 58 6.07 10.31 1.40
CA THR A 58 5.64 10.25 0.00
C THR A 58 5.45 8.79 -0.43
N LEU A 59 4.40 8.52 -1.23
CA LEU A 59 4.21 7.21 -1.86
C LEU A 59 4.87 7.18 -3.23
N ASP A 60 6.15 6.82 -3.26
CA ASP A 60 6.88 6.61 -4.51
C ASP A 60 6.52 5.26 -5.14
N ALA A 61 6.60 5.17 -6.47
CA ALA A 61 6.42 3.92 -7.18
C ALA A 61 7.61 2.97 -6.93
N PRO A 62 7.41 1.76 -6.40
CA PRO A 62 8.49 0.78 -6.32
C PRO A 62 9.00 0.38 -7.70
N ASP A 63 10.33 0.23 -7.85
CA ASP A 63 10.99 -0.11 -9.12
C ASP A 63 10.39 -1.34 -9.82
N GLU A 64 9.91 -2.33 -9.04
CA GLU A 64 9.33 -3.56 -9.57
C GLU A 64 7.99 -3.33 -10.31
N LEU A 65 7.36 -2.16 -10.12
CA LEU A 65 6.16 -1.76 -10.85
C LEU A 65 6.45 -1.17 -12.23
N ARG A 66 7.69 -0.69 -12.47
CA ARG A 66 8.10 -0.03 -13.72
C ARG A 66 7.11 1.08 -14.12
N ALA A 67 6.91 2.01 -13.20
CA ALA A 67 6.05 3.18 -13.36
C ALA A 67 6.79 4.41 -12.79
N GLU A 68 6.39 5.61 -13.23
CA GLU A 68 6.94 6.85 -12.68
C GLU A 68 6.23 7.20 -11.38
N HIS A 69 4.89 7.05 -11.35
CA HIS A 69 4.06 7.22 -10.17
C HIS A 69 3.30 5.95 -9.83
N LEU A 70 2.95 5.79 -8.55
CA LEU A 70 2.30 4.58 -8.05
C LEU A 70 0.98 4.27 -8.80
N CYS A 71 0.19 5.30 -9.10
CA CYS A 71 -1.13 5.17 -9.71
C CYS A 71 -1.17 5.41 -11.23
N ASP A 72 -0.04 5.45 -11.96
CA ASP A 72 -0.03 5.63 -13.43
C ASP A 72 -0.95 4.63 -14.17
N ARG A 73 -0.95 3.39 -13.68
CA ARG A 73 -1.71 2.24 -14.21
C ARG A 73 -2.37 1.43 -13.09
N ARG A 74 -2.65 2.09 -11.97
CA ARG A 74 -3.17 1.48 -10.75
C ARG A 74 -4.12 2.42 -10.05
N GLU A 75 -5.00 1.86 -9.25
CA GLU A 75 -5.77 2.58 -8.25
C GLU A 75 -5.25 2.22 -6.86
N LEU A 76 -5.57 3.04 -5.85
CA LEU A 76 -5.12 2.86 -4.48
C LEU A 76 -6.27 3.12 -3.51
N GLY A 77 -6.54 2.15 -2.62
CA GLY A 77 -7.29 2.37 -1.40
C GLY A 77 -6.34 2.72 -0.26
N VAL A 78 -6.65 3.80 0.47
CA VAL A 78 -5.96 4.21 1.69
C VAL A 78 -6.95 4.09 2.85
N VAL A 79 -6.63 3.27 3.84
CA VAL A 79 -7.44 3.06 5.04
C VAL A 79 -6.69 3.60 6.24
N CYS A 80 -7.32 4.49 7.01
CA CYS A 80 -6.75 4.97 8.26
C CYS A 80 -7.10 4.00 9.40
N LEU A 81 -6.10 3.28 9.90
CA LEU A 81 -6.29 2.28 10.96
C LEU A 81 -6.22 2.86 12.37
N SER A 82 -5.58 4.02 12.53
CA SER A 82 -5.44 4.66 13.85
C SER A 82 -4.99 6.11 13.69
N GLY A 83 -5.40 6.97 14.62
CA GLY A 83 -4.96 8.34 14.76
C GLY A 83 -5.44 9.29 13.65
N PRO A 84 -5.50 10.60 13.90
CA PRO A 84 -5.80 11.57 12.86
C PRO A 84 -4.58 11.75 11.94
N GLY A 85 -4.84 11.84 10.64
CA GLY A 85 -3.82 12.10 9.64
C GLY A 85 -4.37 12.84 8.43
N THR A 86 -3.51 13.05 7.44
CA THR A 86 -3.87 13.71 6.18
C THR A 86 -3.24 12.96 5.03
N VAL A 87 -4.04 12.67 4.01
CA VAL A 87 -3.57 12.21 2.71
C VAL A 87 -3.60 13.41 1.76
N HIS A 88 -2.46 13.78 1.21
CA HIS A 88 -2.35 14.74 0.13
C HIS A 88 -2.36 13.99 -1.21
N ALA A 89 -3.19 14.39 -2.16
CA ALA A 89 -3.20 13.86 -3.52
C ALA A 89 -3.32 15.00 -4.56
N ASP A 90 -2.30 15.15 -5.40
CA ASP A 90 -2.24 16.10 -6.53
C ASP A 90 -2.59 17.57 -6.25
N GLY A 91 -2.48 18.02 -4.99
CA GLY A 91 -2.82 19.38 -4.58
C GLY A 91 -4.03 19.48 -3.65
N GLU A 92 -4.72 18.38 -3.39
CA GLU A 92 -5.85 18.30 -2.47
C GLU A 92 -5.47 17.55 -1.18
N ASP A 93 -5.90 18.09 -0.04
CA ASP A 93 -5.69 17.49 1.27
C ASP A 93 -6.99 16.85 1.77
N PHE A 94 -6.90 15.56 2.10
CA PHE A 94 -7.97 14.78 2.69
C PHE A 94 -7.65 14.55 4.16
N ALA A 95 -8.42 15.16 5.06
CA ALA A 95 -8.35 14.85 6.48
C ALA A 95 -8.94 13.46 6.73
N MET A 96 -8.19 12.60 7.43
CA MET A 96 -8.57 11.23 7.71
C MET A 96 -8.59 11.01 9.22
N VAL A 97 -9.64 10.36 9.71
CA VAL A 97 -9.69 9.80 11.07
C VAL A 97 -9.75 8.26 11.01
N GLU A 98 -9.67 7.61 12.16
CA GLU A 98 -9.75 6.15 12.24
C GLU A 98 -11.01 5.61 11.54
N GLU A 99 -10.85 4.52 10.79
CA GLU A 99 -11.86 3.87 9.95
C GLU A 99 -12.21 4.61 8.63
N ASP A 100 -11.68 5.81 8.38
CA ASP A 100 -11.86 6.46 7.08
C ASP A 100 -11.14 5.70 5.97
N ILE A 101 -11.78 5.69 4.79
CA ILE A 101 -11.24 5.08 3.57
C ILE A 101 -11.28 6.13 2.46
N LEU A 102 -10.14 6.32 1.81
CA LEU A 102 -10.00 7.17 0.64
C LEU A 102 -9.63 6.30 -0.57
N TYR A 103 -10.36 6.50 -1.68
CA TYR A 103 -10.03 5.93 -2.97
C TYR A 103 -9.23 6.95 -3.78
N LEU A 104 -8.08 6.55 -4.30
CA LEU A 104 -7.31 7.34 -5.26
C LEU A 104 -7.33 6.62 -6.61
N GLY A 105 -7.95 7.27 -7.59
CA GLY A 105 -8.11 6.71 -8.92
C GLY A 105 -6.80 6.63 -9.71
N ARG A 106 -6.87 5.90 -10.82
CA ARG A 106 -5.78 5.86 -11.79
C ARG A 106 -5.39 7.27 -12.25
N GLY A 107 -4.08 7.53 -12.27
CA GLY A 107 -3.48 8.78 -12.74
C GLY A 107 -3.20 9.79 -11.64
N THR A 108 -3.40 9.45 -10.36
CA THR A 108 -2.92 10.27 -9.26
C THR A 108 -1.38 10.20 -9.19
N GLU A 109 -0.70 11.35 -9.26
CA GLU A 109 0.76 11.39 -9.42
C GLU A 109 1.49 11.61 -8.09
N ARG A 110 1.05 12.60 -7.31
CA ARG A 110 1.71 13.04 -6.09
C ARG A 110 0.87 12.68 -4.88
N ILE A 111 1.28 11.64 -4.16
CA ILE A 111 0.60 11.19 -2.95
C ILE A 111 1.55 11.29 -1.76
N ALA A 112 1.09 11.92 -0.68
CA ALA A 112 1.84 11.99 0.58
C ALA A 112 0.92 11.77 1.79
N LEU A 113 1.42 11.14 2.84
CA LEU A 113 0.70 10.88 4.08
C LEU A 113 1.40 11.54 5.26
N SER A 114 0.63 12.13 6.17
CA SER A 114 1.17 12.75 7.39
C SER A 114 0.26 12.51 8.60
N GLY A 115 0.82 12.64 9.79
CA GLY A 115 0.11 12.46 11.05
C GLY A 115 1.01 11.88 12.15
N ALA A 116 0.88 12.40 13.38
CA ALA A 116 1.71 11.98 14.51
C ALA A 116 1.41 10.56 15.01
N GLY A 117 0.12 10.20 15.05
CA GLY A 117 -0.34 8.87 15.44
C GLY A 117 -1.03 8.12 14.30
N ALA A 118 -0.92 8.62 13.07
CA ALA A 118 -1.60 8.05 11.92
C ALA A 118 -0.95 6.74 11.49
N VAL A 119 -1.76 5.69 11.28
CA VAL A 119 -1.34 4.42 10.70
C VAL A 119 -2.22 4.15 9.48
N PHE A 120 -1.63 4.11 8.30
CA PHE A 120 -2.36 3.88 7.06
C PHE A 120 -2.07 2.49 6.50
N TYR A 121 -3.12 1.76 6.15
CA TYR A 121 -3.05 0.56 5.34
C TYR A 121 -3.37 0.89 3.89
N LEU A 122 -2.56 0.36 2.99
CA LEU A 122 -2.56 0.70 1.56
C LEU A 122 -2.87 -0.57 0.77
N VAL A 123 -3.80 -0.49 -0.17
CA VAL A 123 -4.06 -1.59 -1.12
C VAL A 123 -4.16 -1.02 -2.52
N SER A 124 -3.27 -1.44 -3.41
CA SER A 124 -3.28 -1.03 -4.80
C SER A 124 -3.42 -2.20 -5.75
N ALA A 125 -4.31 -2.02 -6.73
CA ALA A 125 -4.56 -2.97 -7.81
C ALA A 125 -4.27 -2.31 -9.18
N PRO A 126 -3.91 -3.09 -10.22
CA PRO A 126 -3.89 -2.60 -11.58
C PRO A 126 -5.27 -2.06 -12.00
N ALA A 127 -5.28 -0.89 -12.64
CA ALA A 127 -6.49 -0.25 -13.14
C ALA A 127 -6.26 0.24 -14.58
N HIS A 128 -7.29 0.13 -15.41
CA HIS A 128 -7.25 0.54 -16.82
C HIS A 128 -8.08 1.79 -17.09
N GLU A 129 -9.14 1.98 -16.31
CA GLU A 129 -10.01 3.15 -16.39
C GLU A 129 -9.71 4.10 -15.24
N ARG A 130 -9.93 5.40 -15.45
CA ARG A 130 -9.87 6.39 -14.39
C ARG A 130 -11.26 6.58 -13.80
N HIS A 131 -11.38 6.41 -12.50
CA HIS A 131 -12.56 6.77 -11.72
C HIS A 131 -12.25 7.97 -10.80
N PRO A 132 -13.27 8.74 -10.39
CA PRO A 132 -13.08 9.89 -9.51
C PRO A 132 -12.57 9.47 -8.13
N THR A 133 -11.62 10.25 -7.62
CA THR A 133 -11.22 10.28 -6.20
C THR A 133 -12.34 10.88 -5.36
#